data_AF-D8PH99-F1
#
_entry.id   AF-D8PH99-F1
#
_cell.length_a   1.000
_cell.length_b   1.000
_cell.length_c   1.000
_cell.angle_alpha   90.00
_cell.angle_beta   90.00
_cell.angle_gamma   90.00
#
_symmetry.space_group_name_H-M   'P 1'
#
loop_
_entity.id
_entity.type
_entity.pdbx_description
1 polymer ?
#
loop_
_entity_poly.entity_id
_entity_poly.type
_entity_poly.pdbx_seq_one_letter_code
_entity_poly.pdbx_strand_id
1 'polypeptide(L)'
;MLHPNQLEVNDAWIGFRLNDAPIVTERDGDFDCLALMDAASCYIVGMETYSARATGPSKPESRHLLQQGHDRAGTWPSKMFVAEEQIPDELCQEAARLNIEVVMVPEDDLLVFIGDARDGFQERFGRTQ
;
A
#
# COMPACT_ATOMS: atom_id res chain seq x y z
N MET A 1 -12.89 8.72 11.30
CA MET A 1 -11.56 9.34 11.23
C MET A 1 -10.58 8.64 12.14
N LEU A 2 -9.83 7.73 11.52
CA LEU A 2 -8.65 7.11 12.08
C LEU A 2 -7.54 8.16 12.20
N HIS A 3 -6.61 7.98 13.15
CA HIS A 3 -5.46 8.86 13.29
C HIS A 3 -4.24 8.10 13.84
N PRO A 4 -3.00 8.41 13.39
CA PRO A 4 -1.80 7.66 13.79
C PRO A 4 -1.59 7.52 15.31
N ASN A 5 -1.88 8.57 16.08
CA ASN A 5 -1.71 8.59 17.54
C ASN A 5 -2.67 7.67 18.33
N GLN A 6 -3.59 6.98 17.65
CA GLN A 6 -4.51 6.00 18.25
C GLN A 6 -4.02 4.55 18.06
N LEU A 7 -2.91 4.36 17.36
CA LEU A 7 -2.41 3.07 16.92
C LEU A 7 -1.03 2.79 17.53
N GLU A 8 -0.73 1.50 17.70
CA GLU A 8 0.60 1.05 18.13
C GLU A 8 1.49 0.76 16.92
N VAL A 9 2.78 1.07 17.05
CA VAL A 9 3.77 0.85 15.99
C VAL A 9 3.86 -0.65 15.67
N ASN A 10 3.76 -0.97 14.38
CA ASN A 10 3.74 -2.30 13.78
C ASN A 10 2.49 -3.13 14.06
N ASP A 11 1.47 -2.61 14.76
CA ASP A 11 0.23 -3.35 15.02
C ASP A 11 -0.77 -3.25 13.85
N ALA A 12 -0.76 -2.14 13.11
CA ALA A 12 -1.64 -1.94 11.97
C ALA A 12 -0.87 -1.40 10.77
N TRP A 13 -1.11 -1.99 9.60
CA TRP A 13 -0.62 -1.49 8.32
C TRP A 13 -1.72 -0.85 7.49
N ILE A 14 -1.33 -0.06 6.49
CA ILE A 14 -2.19 0.50 5.46
C ILE A 14 -1.66 0.04 4.11
N GLY A 15 -2.50 -0.65 3.33
CA GLY A 15 -2.24 -0.95 1.93
C GLY A 15 -2.88 0.12 1.06
N PHE A 16 -2.09 0.80 0.22
CA PHE A 16 -2.59 1.87 -0.64
C PHE A 16 -1.78 1.98 -1.93
N ARG A 17 -2.43 2.43 -3.00
CA ARG A 17 -1.73 2.82 -4.23
C ARG A 17 -1.05 4.16 -4.02
N LEU A 18 0.24 4.21 -4.33
CA LEU A 18 1.09 5.38 -4.10
C LEU A 18 1.00 6.41 -5.22
N ASN A 19 0.63 5.97 -6.43
CA ASN A 19 0.45 6.81 -7.61
C ASN A 19 -1.03 6.92 -8.01
N ASP A 20 -1.48 8.12 -8.38
CA ASP A 20 -2.85 8.33 -8.87
C ASP A 20 -3.01 8.01 -10.36
N ALA A 21 -1.90 8.05 -11.10
CA ALA A 21 -1.83 7.67 -12.51
C ALA A 21 -0.62 6.76 -12.75
N PRO A 22 -0.67 5.81 -13.69
CA PRO A 22 0.44 4.93 -14.01
C PRO A 22 1.74 5.68 -14.28
N ILE A 23 2.84 5.12 -13.78
CA ILE A 23 4.19 5.64 -14.03
C ILE A 23 4.58 5.17 -15.43
N VAL A 24 4.72 6.14 -16.34
CA VAL A 24 5.01 5.87 -17.75
C VAL A 24 6.49 5.56 -17.93
N THR A 25 6.77 4.48 -18.66
CA THR A 25 8.15 4.17 -19.10
C THR A 25 8.22 4.05 -20.61
N GLU A 26 9.39 4.34 -21.16
CA GLU A 26 9.57 4.27 -22.62
C GLU A 26 9.64 2.82 -23.15
N ARG A 27 10.08 1.86 -22.33
CA ARG A 27 10.46 0.52 -22.81
C ARG A 27 9.92 -0.65 -22.00
N ASP A 28 9.70 -0.47 -20.70
CA ASP A 28 9.38 -1.56 -19.78
C ASP A 28 7.88 -1.73 -19.55
N GLY A 29 7.08 -0.82 -20.13
CA GLY A 29 5.64 -0.70 -19.91
C GLY A 29 5.33 0.14 -18.70
N ASP A 30 4.09 0.64 -18.65
CA ASP A 30 3.63 1.48 -17.56
C ASP A 30 3.32 0.61 -16.33
N PHE A 31 3.57 1.16 -15.15
CA PHE A 31 3.38 0.45 -13.90
C PHE A 31 2.67 1.29 -12.86
N ASP A 32 1.87 0.60 -12.03
CA ASP A 32 1.34 1.14 -10.78
C ASP A 32 2.26 0.72 -9.62
N CYS A 33 2.18 1.48 -8.53
CA CYS A 33 2.98 1.30 -7.34
C CYS A 33 2.05 1.11 -6.14
N LEU A 34 2.15 -0.04 -5.49
CA LEU A 34 1.46 -0.36 -4.26
C LEU A 34 2.43 -0.23 -3.09
N ALA A 35 1.99 0.39 -2.00
CA ALA A 35 2.78 0.55 -0.80
C ALA A 35 2.09 -0.07 0.42
N LEU A 36 2.90 -0.56 1.34
CA LEU A 36 2.50 -0.84 2.71
C LEU A 36 3.13 0.19 3.65
N MET A 37 2.31 0.77 4.51
CA MET A 37 2.74 1.74 5.51
C MET A 37 2.35 1.26 6.90
N ASP A 38 3.24 1.45 7.88
CA ASP A 38 2.87 1.33 9.29
C ASP A 38 1.99 2.51 9.68
N ALA A 39 0.79 2.23 10.19
CA ALA A 39 -0.24 3.24 10.41
C ALA A 39 0.10 4.20 11.57
N ALA A 40 0.86 3.75 12.57
CA ALA A 40 1.21 4.59 13.72
C ALA A 40 2.39 5.53 13.42
N SER A 41 3.44 5.04 12.74
CA SER A 41 4.63 5.82 12.39
C SER A 41 4.54 6.53 11.05
N CYS A 42 3.58 6.15 10.20
CA CYS A 42 3.44 6.60 8.81
C CYS A 42 4.66 6.29 7.93
N TYR A 43 5.50 5.33 8.31
CA TYR A 43 6.62 4.88 7.49
C TYR A 43 6.20 3.80 6.49
N ILE A 44 6.67 3.94 5.25
CA ILE A 44 6.56 2.87 4.26
C ILE A 44 7.46 1.69 4.70
N VAL A 45 6.83 0.53 4.85
CA VAL A 45 7.48 -0.73 5.25
C VAL A 45 7.69 -1.67 4.06
N GLY A 46 6.96 -1.47 2.96
CA GLY A 46 7.13 -2.23 1.72
C GLY A 46 6.57 -1.48 0.53
N MET A 47 7.10 -1.77 -0.67
CA MET A 47 6.65 -1.18 -1.92
C MET A 47 6.82 -2.18 -3.05
N GLU A 48 5.81 -2.31 -3.90
CA GLU A 48 5.82 -3.22 -5.03
C GLU A 48 5.22 -2.55 -6.27
N THR A 49 5.84 -2.80 -7.42
CA THR A 49 5.34 -2.31 -8.70
C THR A 49 4.68 -3.44 -9.47
N TYR A 50 3.58 -3.16 -10.13
CA TYR A 50 2.90 -4.12 -11.01
C TYR A 50 2.46 -3.44 -12.30
N SER A 51 2.26 -4.20 -13.36
CA SER A 51 1.87 -3.63 -14.65
C SER A 51 0.55 -2.86 -14.54
N ALA A 52 0.50 -1.63 -15.06
CA ALA A 52 -0.72 -0.82 -15.11
C ALA A 52 -1.80 -1.39 -16.03
N ARG A 53 -1.48 -2.44 -16.81
CA ARG A 53 -2.45 -3.20 -17.61
C ARG A 53 -3.14 -4.30 -16.80
N ALA A 54 -2.62 -4.64 -15.63
CA ALA A 54 -3.25 -5.58 -14.72
C ALA A 54 -4.29 -4.85 -13.84
N THR A 55 -5.22 -5.61 -13.27
CA THR A 55 -6.18 -5.08 -12.29
C THR A 55 -5.57 -4.91 -10.89
N GLY A 56 -4.31 -5.32 -10.71
CA GLY A 56 -3.58 -5.31 -9.45
C GLY A 56 -2.32 -6.17 -9.49
N PRO A 57 -1.53 -6.22 -8.39
CA PRO A 57 -0.43 -7.16 -8.27
C PRO A 57 -0.95 -8.58 -8.29
N SER A 58 -0.17 -9.45 -8.90
CA SER A 58 -0.33 -10.89 -8.85
C SER A 58 -0.12 -11.43 -7.43
N LYS A 59 -0.51 -12.69 -7.23
CA LYS A 59 -0.30 -13.40 -5.96
C LYS A 59 1.18 -13.40 -5.50
N PRO A 60 2.19 -13.64 -6.36
CA PRO A 60 3.60 -13.54 -5.96
C PRO A 60 4.04 -12.13 -5.57
N GLU A 61 3.64 -11.10 -6.33
CA GLU A 61 3.94 -9.68 -6.02
C GLU A 61 3.30 -9.28 -4.68
N SER A 62 2.07 -9.70 -4.43
CA SER A 62 1.37 -9.47 -3.16
C SER A 62 2.09 -10.11 -1.96
N ARG A 63 2.56 -11.37 -2.09
CA ARG A 63 3.38 -12.01 -1.04
C ARG A 63 4.70 -11.30 -0.83
N HIS A 64 5.35 -10.89 -1.91
CA HIS A 64 6.64 -10.22 -1.81
C HIS A 64 6.50 -8.88 -1.07
N LEU A 65 5.46 -8.09 -1.40
CA LEU A 65 5.14 -6.86 -0.70
C LEU A 65 4.91 -7.08 0.80
N LEU A 66 4.09 -8.05 1.18
CA LEU A 66 3.84 -8.39 2.60
C LEU A 66 5.14 -8.84 3.30
N GLN A 67 5.96 -9.65 2.63
CA GLN A 67 7.24 -10.11 3.18
C GLN A 67 8.22 -8.96 3.41
N GLN A 68 8.31 -8.00 2.50
CA GLN A 68 9.12 -6.79 2.70
C GLN A 68 8.69 -6.03 3.96
N GLY A 69 7.36 -5.86 4.14
CA GLY A 69 6.80 -5.24 5.33
C GLY A 69 7.22 -5.96 6.61
N HIS A 70 7.13 -7.30 6.62
CA HIS A 70 7.53 -8.11 7.76
C HIS A 70 9.04 -8.03 8.02
N ASP A 71 9.87 -8.10 7.00
CA ASP A 71 11.33 -8.04 7.13
C ASP A 71 11.78 -6.68 7.70
N ARG A 72 11.03 -5.61 7.42
CA ARG A 72 11.29 -4.26 7.93
C ARG A 72 10.70 -3.99 9.32
N ALA A 73 9.49 -4.49 9.60
CA ALA A 73 8.81 -4.31 10.88
C ALA A 73 9.26 -5.32 11.95
N GLY A 74 9.78 -6.48 11.54
CA GLY A 74 10.18 -7.60 12.40
C GLY A 74 9.01 -8.45 12.92
N THR A 75 7.77 -8.09 12.59
CA THR A 75 6.55 -8.82 12.97
C THR A 75 5.45 -8.57 11.95
N TRP A 76 4.45 -9.46 11.93
CA TRP A 76 3.19 -9.22 11.23
C TRP A 76 2.29 -8.28 12.04
N PRO A 77 1.53 -7.39 11.38
CA PRO A 77 0.50 -6.59 12.05
C PRO A 77 -0.70 -7.46 12.41
N SER A 78 -1.53 -7.01 13.35
CA SER A 78 -2.81 -7.64 13.63
C SER A 78 -3.84 -7.33 12.54
N LYS A 79 -3.74 -6.16 11.90
CA LYS A 79 -4.68 -5.72 10.85
C LYS A 79 -4.04 -4.89 9.75
N MET A 80 -4.71 -4.83 8.61
CA MET A 80 -4.37 -4.00 7.47
C MET A 80 -5.61 -3.22 7.01
N PHE A 81 -5.51 -1.89 7.03
CA PHE A 81 -6.51 -1.01 6.48
C PHE A 81 -6.29 -0.82 4.97
N VAL A 82 -7.38 -0.78 4.22
CA VAL A 82 -7.37 -0.54 2.77
C VAL A 82 -8.56 0.32 2.39
N ALA A 83 -8.40 1.17 1.37
CA ALA A 83 -9.52 1.93 0.84
C ALA A 83 -10.51 1.01 0.12
N GLU A 84 -11.81 1.22 0.35
CA GLU A 84 -12.88 0.53 -0.38
C GLU A 84 -12.66 0.62 -1.90
N GLU A 85 -12.77 -0.52 -2.57
CA GLU A 85 -12.69 -0.67 -4.04
C GLU A 85 -11.37 -0.24 -4.73
N GLN A 86 -10.36 0.23 -3.98
CA GLN A 86 -9.11 0.72 -4.56
C GLN A 86 -7.92 -0.23 -4.45
N ILE A 87 -8.02 -1.26 -3.59
CA ILE A 87 -6.92 -2.20 -3.38
C ILE A 87 -7.21 -3.56 -3.99
N PRO A 88 -6.24 -4.15 -4.71
CA PRO A 88 -6.49 -5.41 -5.41
C PRO A 88 -6.67 -6.62 -4.50
N ASP A 89 -7.58 -7.51 -4.92
CA ASP A 89 -8.01 -8.68 -4.16
C ASP A 89 -6.87 -9.60 -3.70
N GLU A 90 -5.84 -9.79 -4.53
CA GLU A 90 -4.72 -10.70 -4.20
C GLU A 90 -3.93 -10.23 -2.97
N LEU A 91 -3.76 -8.93 -2.76
CA LEU A 91 -3.12 -8.41 -1.54
C LEU A 91 -3.94 -8.75 -0.30
N CYS A 92 -5.24 -8.48 -0.36
CA CYS A 92 -6.17 -8.75 0.74
C CYS A 92 -6.23 -10.25 1.06
N GLN A 93 -6.25 -11.11 0.03
CA GLN A 93 -6.25 -12.55 0.20
C GLN A 93 -4.95 -13.08 0.81
N GLU A 94 -3.79 -12.60 0.38
CA GLU A 94 -2.50 -13.02 0.96
C GLU A 94 -2.35 -12.51 2.41
N ALA A 95 -2.82 -11.31 2.73
CA ALA A 95 -2.82 -10.79 4.10
C ALA A 95 -3.70 -11.65 5.03
N ALA A 96 -4.91 -11.99 4.59
CA ALA A 96 -5.81 -12.87 5.35
C ALA A 96 -5.20 -14.27 5.59
N ARG A 97 -4.43 -14.81 4.64
CA ARG A 97 -3.70 -16.09 4.82
C ARG A 97 -2.65 -16.04 5.92
N LEU A 98 -2.16 -14.85 6.27
CA LEU A 98 -1.21 -14.61 7.36
C LEU A 98 -1.89 -14.27 8.69
N ASN A 99 -3.23 -14.38 8.76
CA ASN A 99 -4.06 -13.95 9.89
C ASN A 99 -4.02 -12.44 10.16
N ILE A 100 -3.72 -11.64 9.13
CA ILE A 100 -3.87 -10.19 9.21
C ILE A 100 -5.33 -9.86 8.88
N GLU A 101 -6.03 -9.21 9.82
CA GLU A 101 -7.40 -8.76 9.61
C GLU A 101 -7.43 -7.65 8.55
N VAL A 102 -8.14 -7.86 7.43
CA VAL A 102 -8.31 -6.81 6.41
C VAL A 102 -9.55 -5.99 6.74
N VAL A 103 -9.36 -4.69 6.94
CA VAL A 103 -10.43 -3.74 7.28
C VAL A 103 -10.56 -2.72 6.14
N MET A 104 -11.68 -2.81 5.41
CA MET A 104 -12.04 -1.82 4.40
C MET A 104 -12.52 -0.54 5.09
N VAL A 105 -12.04 0.62 4.64
CA VAL A 105 -12.47 1.94 5.14
C VAL A 105 -12.62 2.93 3.98
N PRO A 106 -13.37 4.03 4.17
CA PRO A 106 -13.38 5.13 3.20
C PRO A 106 -11.96 5.68 2.99
N GLU A 107 -11.62 6.04 1.75
CA GLU A 107 -10.32 6.62 1.44
C GLU A 107 -10.03 7.90 2.25
N ASP A 108 -11.05 8.72 2.48
CA ASP A 108 -10.96 9.94 3.30
C ASP A 108 -10.43 9.67 4.72
N ASP A 109 -10.71 8.49 5.30
CA ASP A 109 -10.18 8.10 6.61
C ASP A 109 -8.69 7.72 6.56
N LEU A 110 -8.15 7.41 5.37
CA LEU A 110 -6.74 7.06 5.15
C LEU A 110 -5.89 8.26 4.71
N LEU A 111 -6.50 9.33 4.18
CA LEU A 111 -5.77 10.50 3.66
C LEU A 111 -4.83 11.13 4.68
N VAL A 112 -5.20 11.13 5.97
CA VAL A 112 -4.34 11.66 7.06
C VAL A 112 -3.03 10.88 7.23
N PHE A 113 -2.96 9.64 6.73
CA PHE A 113 -1.77 8.80 6.75
C PHE A 113 -1.01 8.85 5.42
N ILE A 114 -1.74 8.76 4.31
CA ILE A 114 -1.15 8.49 2.99
C ILE A 114 -0.96 9.73 2.12
N GLY A 115 -1.56 10.88 2.48
CA GLY A 115 -1.57 12.10 1.69
C GLY A 115 -0.16 12.59 1.35
N ASP A 116 0.67 12.84 2.38
CA ASP A 116 2.06 13.30 2.19
C ASP A 116 2.89 12.33 1.33
N ALA A 117 2.65 11.02 1.46
CA ALA A 117 3.36 10.01 0.69
C ALA A 117 2.96 10.05 -0.80
N ARG A 118 1.68 10.22 -1.10
CA ARG A 118 1.18 10.39 -2.49
C ARG A 118 1.64 11.71 -3.10
N ASP A 119 1.54 12.80 -2.36
CA ASP A 119 1.99 14.12 -2.82
C ASP A 119 3.48 14.11 -3.18
N GLY A 120 4.32 13.61 -2.28
CA GLY A 120 5.76 13.48 -2.52
C GLY A 120 6.09 12.54 -3.68
N PHE A 121 5.30 11.48 -3.88
CA PHE A 121 5.45 10.59 -5.03
C PHE A 121 5.05 11.29 -6.34
N GLN A 122 3.93 12.00 -6.36
CA GLN A 122 3.43 12.74 -7.51
C GLN A 122 4.39 13.85 -7.93
N GLU A 123 4.97 14.59 -6.98
CA GLU A 123 5.97 15.63 -7.30
C GLU A 123 7.18 15.09 -8.06
N ARG A 124 7.57 13.85 -7.76
CA ARG A 124 8.73 13.18 -8.34
C ARG A 124 8.43 12.42 -9.63
N PHE A 125 7.29 11.74 -9.70
CA PHE A 125 6.96 10.80 -10.78
C PHE A 125 5.72 11.19 -11.60
N GLY A 126 4.89 12.12 -11.11
CA GLY A 126 3.68 12.59 -11.79
C GLY A 126 3.93 13.59 -12.93
N ARG A 127 5.19 13.92 -13.23
CA ARG A 127 5.54 14.77 -14.37
C ARG A 127 5.46 13.94 -15.65
N THR A 128 4.34 14.06 -16.35
CA THR A 128 4.20 13.67 -17.75
C THR A 128 5.20 14.51 -18.56
N GLN A 129 6.13 13.85 -19.26
CA GLN A 129 6.83 14.46 -20.39
C GLN A 129 5.95 14.35 -21.64
#